data_AF-A0A085G044-F1
#
_entry.id   AF-A0A085G044-F1
#
_cell.length_a   1.000
_cell.length_b   1.000
_cell.length_c   1.000
_cell.angle_alpha   90.00
_cell.angle_beta   90.00
_cell.angle_gamma   90.00
#
_symmetry.space_group_name_H-M   'P 1'
#
loop_
_entity.id
_entity.type
_entity.pdbx_description
1 polymer ?
#
loop_
_entity_poly.entity_id
_entity_poly.type
_entity_poly.pdbx_seq_one_letter_code
_entity_poly.pdbx_strand_id
1 'polypeptide(L)' 'MGVMAGIFMFSTLSINNAYATEQGQQRRQARDVRQDTRQDSRHDKRECVVNDSKSNSDCRQDKRQSKQNGREEARDIKY' A
#
# COMPACT_ATOMS: atom_id res chain seq x y z
N MET A 1 37.96 -12.91 26.79
CA MET A 1 37.62 -12.01 25.68
C MET A 1 36.93 -12.68 24.48
N GLY A 2 36.99 -14.01 24.29
CA GLY A 2 36.42 -14.66 23.10
C GLY A 2 34.90 -14.89 23.06
N VAL A 3 34.23 -15.03 24.21
CA VAL A 3 32.76 -15.29 24.25
C VAL A 3 31.90 -14.05 24.04
N MET A 4 32.43 -12.85 24.34
CA MET A 4 31.70 -11.59 24.14
C MET A 4 31.63 -11.18 22.67
N ALA A 5 32.64 -11.51 21.85
CA ALA A 5 32.62 -11.22 20.41
C ALA A 5 31.59 -12.07 19.63
N GLY A 6 31.32 -13.31 20.07
CA GLY A 6 30.32 -14.18 19.45
C GLY A 6 28.87 -13.75 19.71
N ILE A 7 28.59 -13.20 20.90
CA ILE A 7 27.25 -12.73 21.28
C ILE A 7 26.89 -11.43 20.51
N PHE A 8 27.87 -10.54 20.31
CA PHE A 8 27.66 -9.33 19.51
C PHE A 8 27.38 -9.64 18.03
N MET A 9 28.10 -10.60 17.41
CA MET A 9 27.82 -10.98 16.01
C MET A 9 26.42 -11.60 15.83
N PHE A 10 26.01 -12.51 16.72
CA PHE A 10 24.71 -13.19 16.60
C PHE A 10 23.53 -12.22 16.78
N SER A 11 23.68 -11.20 17.65
CA SER A 11 22.63 -10.20 17.90
C SER A 11 22.33 -9.33 16.67
N THR A 12 23.36 -8.96 15.89
CA THR A 12 23.18 -8.10 14.70
C THR A 12 22.47 -8.80 13.54
N LEU A 13 22.61 -10.12 13.40
CA LEU A 13 21.99 -10.87 12.31
C LEU A 13 20.46 -11.00 12.48
N SER A 14 20.00 -11.16 13.72
CA SER A 14 18.58 -11.30 14.06
C SER A 14 17.79 -10.01 13.85
N ILE A 15 18.40 -8.87 14.15
CA ILE A 15 17.79 -7.54 14.00
C ILE A 15 17.52 -7.22 12.52
N ASN A 16 18.47 -7.51 11.64
CA ASN A 16 18.33 -7.28 10.20
C ASN A 16 17.20 -8.10 9.55
N ASN A 17 16.98 -9.33 10.00
CA ASN A 17 15.89 -10.17 9.49
C ASN A 17 14.52 -9.63 9.89
N ALA A 18 14.35 -9.12 11.11
CA ALA A 18 13.11 -8.51 11.56
C ALA A 18 12.72 -7.28 10.72
N TYR A 19 13.65 -6.35 10.49
CA TYR A 19 13.41 -5.19 9.63
C TYR A 19 13.09 -5.57 8.18
N ALA A 20 13.77 -6.59 7.62
CA ALA A 20 13.49 -7.07 6.27
C ALA A 20 12.07 -7.67 6.15
N THR A 21 11.60 -8.37 7.18
CA THR A 21 10.24 -8.93 7.21
C THR A 21 9.18 -7.85 7.34
N GLU A 22 9.39 -6.84 8.19
CA GLU A 22 8.47 -5.73 8.39
C GLU A 22 8.35 -4.89 7.11
N GLN A 23 9.48 -4.52 6.50
CA GLN A 23 9.50 -3.82 5.23
C GLN A 23 8.86 -4.65 4.10
N GLY A 24 9.02 -5.97 4.14
CA GLY A 24 8.33 -6.90 3.24
C GLY A 24 6.81 -6.84 3.38
N GLN A 25 6.30 -6.80 4.62
CA GLN A 25 4.87 -6.70 4.92
C GLN A 25 4.30 -5.34 4.48
N GLN A 26 4.99 -4.24 4.78
CA GLN A 26 4.59 -2.89 4.37
C GLN A 26 4.48 -2.78 2.83
N ARG A 27 5.44 -3.34 2.09
CA ARG A 27 5.36 -3.40 0.61
C ARG A 27 4.18 -4.22 0.09
N ARG A 28 3.72 -5.24 0.82
CA ARG A 28 2.52 -6.01 0.45
C ARG A 28 1.26 -5.20 0.72
N GLN A 29 1.14 -4.62 1.90
CA GLN A 29 0.01 -3.76 2.28
C GLN A 29 -0.15 -2.59 1.29
N ALA A 30 0.94 -1.92 0.91
CA ALA A 30 0.91 -0.86 -0.09
C ALA A 30 0.46 -1.34 -1.49
N ARG A 31 0.70 -2.62 -1.84
CA ARG A 31 0.16 -3.20 -3.08
C ARG A 31 -1.32 -3.50 -2.96
N ASP A 32 -1.74 -4.03 -1.83
CA ASP A 32 -3.13 -4.41 -1.58
C ASP A 32 -4.03 -3.17 -1.65
N VAL A 33 -3.68 -2.08 -0.95
CA VAL A 33 -4.37 -0.78 -1.04
C VAL A 33 -4.51 -0.30 -2.50
N ARG A 34 -3.46 -0.44 -3.31
CA ARG A 34 -3.50 -0.04 -4.73
C ARG A 34 -4.42 -0.94 -5.57
N GLN A 35 -4.53 -2.23 -5.24
CA GLN A 35 -5.40 -3.15 -5.96
C GLN A 35 -6.86 -2.92 -5.57
N ASP A 36 -7.13 -2.80 -4.28
CA ASP A 36 -8.48 -2.55 -3.74
C ASP A 36 -9.02 -1.23 -4.29
N THR A 37 -8.25 -0.14 -4.15
CA THR A 37 -8.62 1.16 -4.74
C THR A 37 -8.86 1.05 -6.26
N ARG A 38 -8.11 0.22 -6.98
CA ARG A 38 -8.28 0.04 -8.43
C ARG A 38 -9.57 -0.70 -8.77
N GLN A 39 -9.98 -1.65 -7.94
CA GLN A 39 -11.22 -2.39 -8.09
C GLN A 39 -12.41 -1.51 -7.72
N ASP A 40 -12.36 -0.87 -6.56
CA ASP A 40 -13.43 -0.01 -6.03
C ASP A 40 -13.67 1.17 -6.97
N SER A 41 -12.62 1.89 -7.38
CA SER A 41 -12.76 2.99 -8.34
C SER A 41 -13.28 2.56 -9.73
N ARG A 42 -13.26 1.27 -10.07
CA ARG A 42 -13.96 0.76 -11.28
C ARG A 42 -15.43 0.49 -10.98
N HIS A 43 -15.73 -0.06 -9.82
CA HIS A 43 -17.08 -0.33 -9.34
C HIS A 43 -17.85 0.98 -9.15
N ASP A 44 -17.33 1.92 -8.36
CA ASP A 44 -17.93 3.24 -8.11
C ASP A 44 -18.18 4.00 -9.41
N LYS A 45 -17.27 3.88 -10.38
CA LYS A 45 -17.43 4.52 -11.69
C LYS A 45 -18.56 3.89 -12.53
N ARG A 46 -18.86 2.60 -12.34
CA ARG A 46 -20.02 1.96 -12.95
C ARG A 46 -21.29 2.42 -12.25
N GLU A 47 -21.29 2.43 -10.92
CA GLU A 47 -22.44 2.91 -10.14
C GLU A 47 -22.75 4.37 -10.44
N CYS A 48 -21.75 5.25 -10.51
CA CYS A 48 -21.91 6.65 -10.87
C CYS A 48 -22.57 6.85 -12.24
N VAL A 49 -22.26 5.99 -13.23
CA VAL A 49 -22.87 6.09 -14.56
C VAL A 49 -24.31 5.58 -14.58
N VAL A 50 -24.67 4.65 -13.70
CA VAL A 50 -25.99 4.01 -13.69
C VAL A 50 -26.96 4.72 -12.74
N ASN A 51 -26.46 5.18 -11.59
CA ASN A 51 -27.27 5.61 -10.45
C ASN A 51 -27.13 7.10 -10.13
N ASP A 52 -26.00 7.73 -10.44
CA ASP A 52 -25.84 9.17 -10.28
C ASP A 52 -26.26 9.90 -11.55
N SER A 53 -26.97 11.02 -11.43
CA SER A 53 -27.29 11.91 -12.57
C SER A 53 -26.05 12.66 -13.12
N LYS A 54 -24.85 12.11 -12.90
CA LYS A 54 -23.56 12.67 -13.31
C LYS A 54 -23.24 12.32 -14.75
N SER A 55 -22.47 13.18 -15.41
CA SER A 55 -21.95 12.86 -16.73
C SER A 55 -20.84 11.80 -16.65
N ASN A 56 -20.63 11.04 -17.73
CA ASN A 56 -19.52 10.08 -17.79
C ASN A 56 -18.14 10.77 -17.65
N SER A 57 -18.02 12.05 -18.04
CA SER A 57 -16.82 12.87 -17.78
C SER A 57 -16.56 13.04 -16.29
N ASP A 58 -17.59 13.40 -15.52
CA ASP A 58 -17.48 13.62 -14.08
C ASP A 58 -17.14 12.30 -13.37
N CYS A 59 -17.84 11.21 -13.69
CA CYS A 59 -17.52 9.88 -13.16
C CYS A 59 -16.08 9.42 -13.50
N ARG A 60 -15.53 9.86 -14.64
CA ARG A 60 -14.11 9.59 -14.99
C ARG A 60 -13.15 10.46 -14.18
N GLN A 61 -13.54 11.67 -13.80
CA GLN A 61 -12.75 12.54 -12.95
C GLN A 61 -12.71 12.00 -11.52
N ASP A 62 -13.86 11.64 -10.96
CA ASP A 62 -13.96 11.04 -9.62
C ASP A 62 -13.11 9.77 -9.53
N LYS A 63 -13.22 8.87 -10.51
CA LYS A 63 -12.36 7.68 -10.61
C LYS A 63 -10.87 8.01 -10.65
N ARG A 64 -10.46 9.10 -11.32
CA ARG A 64 -9.05 9.51 -11.33
C ARG A 64 -8.63 10.01 -9.95
N GLN A 65 -9.49 10.77 -9.28
CA GLN A 65 -9.24 11.27 -7.93
C GLN A 65 -9.10 10.12 -6.93
N SER A 66 -10.04 9.16 -6.90
CA SER A 66 -9.96 8.00 -5.99
C SER A 66 -8.65 7.22 -6.18
N LYS A 67 -8.18 7.08 -7.42
CA LYS A 67 -6.88 6.43 -7.70
C LYS A 67 -5.67 7.24 -7.25
N GLN A 68 -5.75 8.58 -7.22
CA GLN A 68 -4.67 9.38 -6.67
C GLN A 68 -4.65 9.25 -5.15
N ASN A 69 -5.80 9.31 -4.50
CA ASN A 69 -5.92 9.10 -3.06
C ASN A 69 -5.34 7.74 -2.64
N GLY A 70 -5.72 6.63 -3.28
CA GLY A 70 -5.14 5.32 -2.92
C GLY A 70 -3.66 5.17 -3.30
N ARG A 71 -3.12 5.99 -4.22
CA ARG A 71 -1.67 6.04 -4.46
C ARG A 71 -0.94 6.80 -3.36
N GLU A 72 -1.55 7.86 -2.82
CA GLU A 72 -1.04 8.62 -1.69
C GLU A 72 -1.07 7.77 -0.43
N GLU A 73 -2.19 7.11 -0.14
CA GLU A 73 -2.33 6.17 0.98
C GLU A 73 -1.28 5.04 0.90
N ALA A 74 -1.09 4.46 -0.29
CA ALA A 74 -0.05 3.45 -0.48
C ALA A 74 1.39 3.97 -0.38
N ARG A 75 1.63 5.30 -0.43
CA ARG A 75 2.94 5.90 -0.14
C ARG A 75 3.10 6.17 1.36
N ASP A 76 2.00 6.46 2.05
CA ASP A 76 1.98 6.70 3.49
C ASP A 76 2.27 5.41 4.28
N ILE A 77 2.01 4.25 3.67
CA ILE A 77 2.57 2.97 4.11
C ILE A 77 4.09 2.99 3.91
N LYS A 78 4.81 3.45 4.94
CA LYS A 78 6.28 3.52 5.02
C LYS A 78 6.93 2.14 4.95
N TYR A 79 8.17 2.14 4.48
CA TYR A 79 9.13 1.04 4.35
C TYR A 79 10.43 1.37 5.08
#